data_AF-A0A5N5J1L1-F1
#
_entry.id   AF-A0A5N5J1L1-F1
#
_cell.length_a   1.000
_cell.length_b   1.000
_cell.length_c   1.000
_cell.angle_alpha   90.00
_cell.angle_beta   90.00
_cell.angle_gamma   90.00
#
_symmetry.space_group_name_H-M   'P 1'
#
loop_
_entity.id
_entity.type
_entity.pdbx_description
1 polymer ?
#
loop_
_entity_poly.entity_id
_entity_poly.type
_entity_poly.pdbx_seq_one_letter_code
_entity_poly.pdbx_strand_id
1 'polypeptide(L)'
;RLSLAIWTAAWHERMRDLMMTAGTWSSDTRLITIPLPLIVEHNWVLSFACDRGDRLDVVGEMTLGEMASLKGLYTLVAVLR
;
A
#
# COMPACT_ATOMS: atom_id res chain seq x y z
N ARG A 1 9.96 6.06 -4.01
CA ARG A 1 8.53 6.42 -3.90
C ARG A 1 7.81 6.43 -5.25
N LEU A 2 8.42 6.95 -6.33
CA LEU A 2 7.84 6.87 -7.69
C LEU A 2 7.43 5.44 -8.11
N SER A 3 8.31 4.45 -7.95
CA SER A 3 8.01 3.06 -8.33
C SER A 3 6.79 2.48 -7.59
N LEU A 4 6.62 2.86 -6.32
CA LEU A 4 5.46 2.44 -5.51
C LEU A 4 4.17 3.08 -6.02
N ALA A 5 4.20 4.35 -6.39
CA ALA A 5 3.06 5.04 -6.98
C ALA A 5 2.68 4.44 -8.34
N ILE A 6 3.65 4.18 -9.22
CA ILE A 6 3.43 3.53 -10.52
C ILE A 6 2.81 2.14 -10.31
N TRP A 7 3.39 1.35 -9.39
CA TRP A 7 2.86 0.02 -9.08
C TRP A 7 1.42 0.09 -8.56
N THR A 8 1.12 1.04 -7.66
CA THR A 8 -0.21 1.22 -7.08
C THR A 8 -1.24 1.58 -8.15
N ALA A 9 -0.90 2.51 -9.05
CA ALA A 9 -1.77 2.90 -10.16
C ALA A 9 -2.01 1.73 -11.13
N ALA A 10 -0.96 1.01 -11.52
CA ALA A 10 -1.07 -0.14 -12.42
C ALA A 10 -1.84 -1.32 -11.79
N TRP A 11 -1.74 -1.51 -10.46
CA TRP A 11 -2.56 -2.47 -9.74
C TRP A 11 -4.03 -2.05 -9.71
N HIS A 12 -4.31 -0.78 -9.41
CA HIS A 12 -5.69 -0.25 -9.37
C HIS A 12 -6.41 -0.41 -10.70
N GLU A 13 -5.77 -0.03 -11.81
CA GLU A 13 -6.36 -0.20 -13.16
C GLU A 13 -6.62 -1.68 -13.50
N ARG A 14 -5.70 -2.59 -13.16
CA ARG A 14 -5.91 -4.04 -13.38
C ARG A 14 -7.08 -4.59 -12.58
N MET A 15 -7.25 -4.14 -11.34
CA MET A 15 -8.38 -4.55 -10.51
C MET A 15 -9.69 -3.99 -11.04
N ARG A 16 -9.69 -2.73 -11.49
CA ARG A 16 -10.84 -2.12 -12.16
C ARG A 16 -11.26 -2.95 -13.39
N ASP A 17 -10.32 -3.26 -14.28
CA ASP A 17 -10.58 -4.07 -15.48
C ASP A 17 -11.13 -5.45 -15.11
N LEU A 18 -10.50 -6.12 -14.13
CA LEU A 18 -10.96 -7.41 -13.64
C LEU A 18 -12.41 -7.35 -13.11
N MET A 19 -12.74 -6.33 -12.32
CA MET A 19 -14.09 -6.16 -11.77
C MET A 19 -15.12 -5.76 -12.83
N MET A 20 -14.71 -4.97 -13.83
CA MET A 20 -15.55 -4.67 -14.99
C MET A 20 -15.89 -5.96 -15.75
N THR A 21 -14.90 -6.82 -16.01
CA THR A 21 -15.15 -8.12 -16.67
C THR A 21 -16.02 -9.06 -15.83
N ALA A 22 -15.95 -8.96 -14.51
CA ALA A 22 -16.80 -9.71 -13.59
C ALA A 22 -18.21 -9.12 -13.40
N GLY A 23 -18.50 -7.95 -13.98
CA GLY A 23 -19.80 -7.27 -13.83
C GLY A 23 -20.05 -6.68 -12.43
N THR A 24 -19.01 -6.54 -11.60
CA THR A 24 -19.13 -6.05 -10.22
C THR A 24 -18.69 -4.59 -10.05
N TRP A 25 -18.20 -3.97 -11.12
CA TRP A 25 -17.77 -2.58 -11.11
C TRP A 25 -18.93 -1.61 -11.34
N SER A 26 -19.04 -0.61 -10.47
CA SER A 26 -19.99 0.50 -10.55
C SER A 26 -19.29 1.82 -10.17
N SER A 27 -19.94 2.96 -10.39
CA SER A 27 -19.42 4.27 -9.98
C SER A 27 -19.23 4.41 -8.47
N ASP A 28 -19.96 3.62 -7.67
CA ASP A 28 -19.87 3.60 -6.21
C ASP A 28 -18.89 2.54 -5.69
N THR A 29 -18.40 1.66 -6.57
CA THR A 29 -17.40 0.66 -6.21
C THR A 29 -16.09 1.36 -5.86
N ARG A 30 -15.49 0.95 -4.75
CA ARG A 30 -14.16 1.38 -4.32
C ARG A 30 -13.30 0.15 -4.12
N LEU A 31 -12.05 0.21 -4.56
CA LEU A 31 -11.10 -0.84 -4.21
C LEU A 31 -10.77 -0.80 -2.72
N ILE A 32 -10.47 -1.97 -2.18
CA ILE A 32 -10.02 -2.10 -0.79
C ILE A 32 -8.74 -1.28 -0.58
N THR A 33 -8.61 -0.70 0.61
CA THR A 33 -7.37 -0.01 0.99
C THR A 33 -6.23 -1.03 1.06
N ILE A 34 -5.12 -0.73 0.39
CA ILE A 34 -3.96 -1.63 0.31
C ILE A 34 -2.82 -1.13 1.19
N PRO A 35 -2.24 -1.99 2.06
CA PRO A 35 -1.00 -1.69 2.73
C PRO A 35 0.17 -1.66 1.72
N LEU A 36 0.96 -0.60 1.80
CA LEU A 36 2.14 -0.34 0.98
C LEU A 36 3.38 -0.34 1.87
N PRO A 37 4.00 -1.51 2.13
CA PRO A 37 5.30 -1.56 2.80
C PRO A 37 6.37 -0.99 1.86
N LEU A 38 7.12 -0.03 2.35
CA LEU A 38 8.24 0.61 1.66
C LEU A 38 9.49 0.50 2.52
N ILE A 39 10.52 -0.10 1.94
CA ILE A 39 11.84 -0.19 2.56
C ILE A 39 12.71 0.91 1.94
N VAL A 40 13.17 1.84 2.77
CA VAL A 40 14.12 2.89 2.37
C VAL A 40 15.37 2.72 3.21
N GLU A 41 16.46 2.28 2.57
CA GLU A 41 17.69 1.88 3.25
C GLU A 41 17.43 0.81 4.32
N HIS A 42 17.56 1.20 5.59
CA HIS A 42 17.34 0.33 6.73
C HIS A 42 15.95 0.51 7.34
N ASN A 43 15.16 1.48 6.89
CA ASN A 43 13.87 1.83 7.48
C ASN A 43 12.73 1.14 6.76
N TRP A 44 11.81 0.58 7.54
CA TRP A 44 10.57 0.03 7.06
C TRP A 44 9.44 0.98 7.40
N VAL A 45 8.79 1.47 6.36
CA VAL A 45 7.68 2.42 6.45
C VAL A 45 6.45 1.75 5.88
N LEU A 46 5.34 1.82 6.60
CA LEU A 46 4.03 1.43 6.11
C LEU A 46 3.30 2.68 5.65
N SER A 47 2.64 2.58 4.50
CA SER A 47 1.63 3.54 4.06
C SER A 47 0.43 2.76 3.54
N PHE A 48 -0.65 3.46 3.20
CA PHE A 48 -1.86 2.84 2.69
C PHE A 48 -2.32 3.55 1.43
N ALA A 49 -2.57 2.79 0.37
CA ALA A 49 -3.26 3.29 -0.82
C ALA A 49 -4.77 3.20 -0.59
N CYS A 50 -5.43 4.35 -0.59
CA CYS A 50 -6.88 4.45 -0.46
C CYS A 50 -7.49 4.91 -1.78
N ASP A 51 -8.43 4.12 -2.29
CA ASP A 51 -9.28 4.53 -3.40
C ASP A 51 -10.39 5.46 -2.88
N ARG A 52 -10.37 6.72 -3.31
CA ARG A 52 -11.41 7.71 -2.99
C ARG A 52 -12.51 7.77 -4.05
N GLY A 53 -12.32 7.11 -5.19
CA GLY A 53 -13.22 7.11 -6.34
C GLY A 53 -12.77 8.04 -7.46
N ASP A 54 -12.38 9.27 -7.13
CA ASP A 54 -11.84 10.24 -8.08
C ASP A 54 -10.31 10.21 -8.15
N ARG A 55 -9.66 9.74 -7.08
CA ARG A 55 -8.21 9.68 -6.94
C ARG A 55 -7.76 8.52 -6.06
N LEU A 56 -6.48 8.20 -6.19
CA LEU A 56 -5.77 7.34 -5.25
C LEU A 56 -4.94 8.20 -4.33
N ASP A 57 -5.19 8.09 -3.03
CA ASP A 57 -4.39 8.75 -2.01
C ASP A 57 -3.46 7.76 -1.34
N VAL A 58 -2.23 8.18 -1.07
CA VAL A 58 -1.32 7.45 -0.17
C VAL A 58 -1.32 8.15 1.19
N VAL A 59 -1.76 7.45 2.23
CA VAL A 59 -1.94 8.00 3.58
C VAL A 59 -1.24 7.15 4.64
N GLY A 60 -1.13 7.69 5.86
CA GLY A 60 -0.74 6.92 7.04
C GLY A 60 0.72 6.48 7.01
N GLU A 61 1.64 7.38 6.70
CA GLU A 61 3.07 7.10 6.77
C GLU A 61 3.49 6.81 8.21
N MET A 62 3.83 5.55 8.49
CA MET A 62 4.22 5.09 9.82
C MET A 62 5.46 4.21 9.74
N THR A 63 6.48 4.54 10.54
CA THR A 63 7.68 3.71 10.67
C THR A 63 7.35 2.46 11.48
N LEU A 64 7.51 1.28 10.87
CA LEU A 64 7.35 -0.01 11.53
C LEU A 64 8.61 -0.40 12.34
N GLY A 65 9.77 0.09 11.90
CA GLY A 65 11.06 -0.17 12.53
C GLY A 65 12.21 -0.04 11.55
N GLU A 66 13.39 -0.47 11.98
CA GLU A 66 14.61 -0.42 11.16
C GLU A 66 15.44 -1.71 11.26
N MET A 67 16.29 -1.94 10.27
CA MET A 67 17.19 -3.09 10.18
C MET A 67 18.64 -2.77 10.61
N ALA A 68 18.93 -1.52 10.99
CA ALA A 68 20.29 -1.10 11.37
C ALA A 68 20.67 -1.49 12.81
N SER A 69 19.70 -1.89 13.64
CA SER A 69 19.94 -2.30 15.02
C SER A 69 19.19 -3.57 15.40
N LEU A 70 19.73 -4.32 16.36
CA LEU A 70 19.08 -5.53 16.88
C LEU A 70 17.70 -5.20 17.47
N LYS A 71 17.58 -4.08 18.19
CA LYS A 71 16.30 -3.58 18.72
C LYS A 71 15.30 -3.29 17.59
N GLY A 72 15.76 -2.65 16.51
CA GLY A 72 14.95 -2.38 15.33
C GLY A 72 14.40 -3.66 14.69
N LEU A 73 15.27 -4.67 14.51
CA LEU A 73 14.88 -5.97 13.96
C LEU A 73 13.81 -6.67 14.83
N TYR A 74 13.97 -6.67 16.17
CA TYR A 74 12.95 -7.23 17.06
C TYR A 74 11.64 -6.43 17.03
N THR A 75 11.72 -5.10 16.85
CA THR A 75 10.52 -4.25 16.69
C THR A 75 9.78 -4.63 15.41
N LEU A 76 10.50 -4.83 14.29
CA LEU A 76 9.91 -5.28 13.03
C LEU A 76 9.24 -6.65 13.17
N VAL A 77 9.91 -7.61 13.82
CA VAL A 77 9.33 -8.94 14.09
C VAL A 77 8.07 -8.84 14.94
N ALA A 78 8.03 -7.94 15.93
CA ALA A 78 6.86 -7.76 16.78
C ALA A 78 5.67 -7.16 16.01
N VAL A 79 5.92 -6.26 15.06
CA VAL A 79 4.89 -5.57 14.27
C VAL A 79 4.35 -6.44 13.11
N LEU A 80 5.16 -7.37 12.60
CA LEU A 80 4.79 -8.26 11.49
C LEU A 80 4.16 -9.60 11.93
N ARG A 81 4.12 -9.89 13.22
CA ARG A 81 3.50 -11.10 13.80
C ARG A 81 2.04 -10.86 14.14
#